data_AF-A0AB38PY15-F1
#
_entry.id   AF-A0AB38PY15-F1
#
_cell.length_a   1.000
_cell.length_b   1.000
_cell.length_c   1.000
_cell.angle_alpha   90.00
_cell.angle_beta   90.00
_cell.angle_gamma   90.00
#
_symmetry.space_group_name_H-M   'P 1'
#
loop_
_entity.id
_entity.type
_entity.pdbx_description
1 polymer ?
#
loop_
_entity_poly.entity_id
_entity_poly.type
_entity_poly.pdbx_seq_one_letter_code
_entity_poly.pdbx_strand_id
1 'polypeptide(L)'
;MLFSVSCSNEGTTGGDTGGNYNYFSVSEDWNNSKDITLANSSVSTAATVGFSVYGSTSYSVSIESVDSGSNPLILDASDFSYTESTKELTLSYSGLNKISSASLTAKQKYPYTIKFKFTDYASEDTKNVDVTVNLIKAQIITKTDIVNMMKNAQYSETSTKTAGKIIFSTGASIAEFDFSTGATFSSSTPNFSSTASMTALANMTLNASSKAFSVANAIAQSTQFKEYFGSSVFSDMDYDSTAPSISSDKKECTFTIKFKKVKSGYALSSEVSRLTTSGLTIRLILKDSTVSGKNYTAIWQ
;
A
#
# COMPACT_ATOMS: atom_id res chain seq x y z
N MET A 1 55.58 -15.13 -11.22
CA MET A 1 54.38 -15.93 -10.90
C MET A 1 54.65 -16.58 -9.55
N LEU A 2 53.99 -16.12 -8.49
CA LEU A 2 53.66 -16.91 -7.30
C LEU A 2 52.60 -16.11 -6.53
N PHE A 3 51.39 -16.65 -6.51
CA PHE A 3 50.31 -16.21 -5.65
C PHE A 3 50.52 -16.83 -4.27
N SER A 4 50.22 -16.10 -3.20
CA SER A 4 49.87 -16.71 -1.92
C SER A 4 48.48 -16.23 -1.51
N VAL A 5 47.57 -17.21 -1.51
CA VAL A 5 46.28 -17.18 -0.81
C VAL A 5 46.58 -17.60 0.63
N SER A 6 46.00 -16.89 1.60
CA SER A 6 45.79 -17.46 2.94
C SER A 6 44.38 -17.10 3.39
N CYS A 7 43.56 -18.13 3.54
CA CYS A 7 42.29 -18.09 4.25
C CYS A 7 42.44 -18.87 5.57
N SER A 8 41.71 -18.40 6.58
CA SER A 8 41.03 -19.20 7.62
C SER A 8 41.90 -19.74 8.76
N ASN A 9 41.49 -19.80 10.03
CA ASN A 9 40.46 -19.16 10.86
C ASN A 9 40.75 -19.65 12.31
N GLU A 10 40.05 -19.08 13.30
CA GLU A 10 39.81 -19.63 14.65
C GLU A 10 40.93 -19.53 15.72
N GLY A 11 40.64 -18.71 16.73
CA GLY A 11 40.42 -19.30 18.06
C GLY A 11 41.28 -18.81 19.21
N THR A 12 40.64 -17.97 20.04
CA THR A 12 40.63 -18.02 21.52
C THR A 12 41.58 -17.14 22.34
N THR A 13 40.91 -16.45 23.28
CA THR A 13 41.33 -16.00 24.62
C THR A 13 42.40 -14.93 24.74
N GLY A 14 41.92 -13.69 24.84
CA GLY A 14 42.67 -12.56 25.41
C GLY A 14 41.79 -11.74 26.33
N GLY A 15 41.63 -12.22 27.57
CA GLY A 15 41.38 -11.41 28.78
C GLY A 15 40.20 -10.44 28.75
N ASP A 16 39.06 -10.91 29.25
CA ASP A 16 38.06 -10.05 29.87
C ASP A 16 38.73 -9.31 31.06
N THR A 17 38.97 -8.02 30.85
CA THR A 17 39.30 -7.08 31.93
C THR A 17 38.16 -6.08 31.96
N GLY A 18 37.28 -6.25 32.96
CA GLY A 18 36.09 -5.45 33.21
C GLY A 18 36.32 -3.94 33.07
N GLY A 19 35.99 -3.43 31.89
CA GLY A 19 35.87 -2.02 31.56
C GLY A 19 34.43 -1.74 31.20
N ASN A 20 33.77 -0.92 32.00
CA ASN A 20 32.42 -0.44 31.72
C ASN A 20 32.49 0.53 30.53
N TYR A 21 32.42 0.02 29.30
CA TYR A 21 32.49 0.83 28.09
C TYR A 21 31.12 1.48 27.81
N ASN A 22 30.87 2.62 28.44
CA ASN A 22 29.88 3.62 28.00
C ASN A 22 30.34 4.26 26.68
N TYR A 23 30.53 3.45 25.63
CA TYR A 23 30.95 3.98 24.33
C TYR A 23 29.72 4.46 23.58
N PHE A 24 29.63 5.78 23.38
CA PHE A 24 28.61 6.37 22.51
C PHE A 24 28.69 5.71 21.14
N SER A 25 27.65 4.97 20.78
CA SER A 25 27.59 4.19 19.54
C SER A 25 26.20 4.24 18.96
N VAL A 26 26.15 4.23 17.63
CA VAL A 26 24.92 4.34 16.86
C VAL A 26 24.94 3.29 15.78
N SER A 27 23.82 2.59 15.63
CA SER A 27 23.62 1.62 14.56
C SER A 27 22.25 1.83 13.93
N GLU A 28 22.15 1.56 12.64
CA GLU A 28 20.87 1.59 11.93
C GLU A 28 19.94 0.45 12.40
N ASP A 29 18.64 0.76 12.60
CA ASP A 29 17.62 -0.25 12.89
C ASP A 29 17.37 -1.17 11.68
N TRP A 30 17.12 -2.46 11.93
CA TRP A 30 16.96 -3.47 10.86
C TRP A 30 15.69 -3.33 10.02
N ASN A 31 14.61 -2.79 10.60
CA ASN A 31 13.28 -2.75 9.96
C ASN A 31 12.99 -1.44 9.21
N ASN A 32 14.03 -0.78 8.72
CA ASN A 32 13.89 0.48 8.01
C ASN A 32 13.25 0.31 6.63
N SER A 33 12.41 1.28 6.26
CA SER A 33 11.98 1.46 4.87
C SER A 33 12.91 2.45 4.20
N LYS A 34 13.50 2.07 3.07
CA LYS A 34 14.50 2.88 2.35
C LYS A 34 13.95 3.60 1.14
N ASP A 35 12.67 3.44 0.81
CA ASP A 35 12.08 4.05 -0.37
C ASP A 35 11.27 5.29 0.01
N ILE A 36 11.57 6.42 -0.64
CA ILE A 36 10.75 7.64 -0.62
C ILE A 36 10.05 7.72 -1.98
N THR A 37 8.72 7.63 -1.98
CA THR A 37 7.90 7.64 -3.20
C THR A 37 7.28 9.02 -3.41
N LEU A 38 7.45 9.56 -4.62
CA LEU A 38 7.12 10.93 -4.99
C LEU A 38 5.94 10.95 -5.98
N ALA A 39 4.86 11.64 -5.62
CA ALA A 39 3.72 11.87 -6.49
C ALA A 39 3.75 13.31 -7.02
N ASN A 40 4.32 13.49 -8.21
CA ASN A 40 4.54 14.79 -8.85
C ASN A 40 5.26 15.79 -7.92
N SER A 41 4.52 16.68 -7.27
CA SER A 41 5.04 17.75 -6.40
C SER A 41 4.86 17.46 -4.90
N SER A 42 4.63 16.20 -4.53
CA SER A 42 4.40 15.79 -3.15
C SER A 42 5.08 14.48 -2.82
N VAL A 43 5.38 14.25 -1.54
CA VAL A 43 5.81 12.94 -1.05
C VAL A 43 4.56 12.11 -0.78
N SER A 44 4.42 11.00 -1.51
CA SER A 44 3.33 10.04 -1.29
C SER A 44 3.64 9.10 -0.14
N THR A 45 4.91 8.71 0.01
CA THR A 45 5.37 7.81 1.06
C THR A 45 6.78 8.22 1.46
N ALA A 46 6.98 8.52 2.74
CA ALA A 46 8.31 8.77 3.30
C ALA A 46 9.06 7.45 3.58
N ALA A 47 10.38 7.55 3.67
CA ALA A 47 11.19 6.47 4.22
C ALA A 47 11.06 6.46 5.75
N THR A 48 11.29 5.31 6.36
CA THR A 48 11.38 5.18 7.82
C THR A 48 12.79 4.74 8.14
N VAL A 49 13.58 5.63 8.74
CA VAL A 49 14.99 5.43 9.07
C VAL A 49 15.18 5.61 10.57
N GLY A 50 15.16 4.50 11.29
CA GLY A 50 15.44 4.40 12.71
C GLY A 50 16.89 4.04 13.00
N PHE A 51 17.31 4.39 14.21
CA PHE A 51 18.63 4.10 14.76
C PHE A 51 18.51 3.66 16.21
N SER A 52 19.41 2.78 16.61
CA SER A 52 19.65 2.38 17.98
C SER A 52 20.90 3.10 18.49
N VAL A 53 20.75 3.86 19.57
CA VAL A 53 21.82 4.63 20.22
C VAL A 53 22.13 4.02 21.58
N TYR A 54 23.41 3.75 21.83
CA TYR A 54 23.90 3.19 23.10
C TYR A 54 24.93 4.14 23.72
N GLY A 55 25.00 4.13 25.06
CA GLY A 55 25.93 4.98 25.82
C GLY A 55 25.50 6.44 25.94
N SER A 56 24.34 6.82 25.39
CA SER A 56 23.74 8.15 25.51
C SER A 56 22.23 8.04 25.77
N THR A 57 21.69 8.97 26.55
CA THR A 57 20.24 9.15 26.75
C THR A 57 19.74 10.50 26.24
N SER A 58 20.65 11.34 25.73
CA SER A 58 20.35 12.69 25.26
C SER A 58 21.32 13.08 24.15
N TYR A 59 20.81 13.11 22.92
CA TYR A 59 21.59 13.39 21.72
C TYR A 59 20.75 14.16 20.70
N SER A 60 21.41 14.74 19.70
CA SER A 60 20.77 15.29 18.51
C SER A 60 21.05 14.42 17.28
N VAL A 61 20.10 14.33 16.36
CA VAL A 61 20.28 13.75 15.03
C VAL A 61 20.14 14.83 13.96
N SER A 62 21.05 14.87 13.00
CA SER A 62 21.01 15.80 11.86
C SER A 62 21.50 15.12 10.59
N ILE A 63 21.12 15.67 9.44
CA ILE A 63 21.67 15.26 8.14
C ILE A 63 22.92 16.12 7.88
N GLU A 64 24.10 15.50 7.84
CA GLU A 64 25.37 16.18 7.62
C GLU A 64 25.63 16.40 6.13
N SER A 65 25.41 15.38 5.30
CA SER A 65 25.64 15.44 3.87
C SER A 65 24.81 14.43 3.11
N VAL A 66 24.60 14.69 1.82
CA VAL A 66 23.98 13.75 0.89
C VAL A 66 24.93 13.53 -0.29
N ASP A 67 25.20 12.27 -0.59
CA ASP A 67 25.85 11.85 -1.81
C ASP A 67 24.79 11.43 -2.83
N SER A 68 24.71 12.20 -3.92
CA SER A 68 23.79 11.95 -5.03
C SER A 68 24.33 10.92 -6.03
N GLY A 69 25.59 10.48 -5.91
CA GLY A 69 26.23 9.59 -6.85
C GLY A 69 26.08 10.06 -8.30
N SER A 70 25.75 9.13 -9.20
CA SER A 70 25.51 9.42 -10.63
C SER A 70 24.05 9.71 -10.97
N ASN A 71 23.22 10.13 -10.00
CA ASN A 71 21.80 10.40 -10.25
C ASN A 71 21.60 11.66 -11.11
N PRO A 72 20.54 11.70 -11.92
CA PRO A 72 20.22 12.87 -12.75
C PRO A 72 19.78 14.10 -11.93
N LEU A 73 19.42 13.91 -10.67
CA LEU A 73 19.00 14.95 -9.75
C LEU A 73 20.03 15.06 -8.64
N ILE A 74 20.61 16.25 -8.48
CA ILE A 74 21.59 16.53 -7.42
C ILE A 74 20.84 17.11 -6.23
N LEU A 75 20.93 16.42 -5.10
CA LEU A 75 20.35 16.82 -3.83
C LEU A 75 21.43 16.97 -2.76
N ASP A 76 21.20 17.88 -1.84
CA ASP A 76 22.04 18.15 -0.69
C ASP A 76 21.27 17.94 0.62
N ALA A 77 21.93 18.13 1.76
CA ALA A 77 21.35 17.92 3.08
C ALA A 77 20.06 18.74 3.31
N SER A 78 19.96 19.95 2.75
CA SER A 78 18.80 20.84 2.94
C SER A 78 17.56 20.39 2.16
N ASP A 79 17.72 19.52 1.17
CA ASP A 79 16.63 18.95 0.39
C ASP A 79 15.88 17.83 1.10
N PHE A 80 16.41 17.35 2.21
CA PHE A 80 15.80 16.32 3.02
C PHE A 80 15.32 16.88 4.36
N SER A 81 14.32 16.23 4.92
CA SER A 81 13.82 16.49 6.27
C SER A 81 13.74 15.17 7.01
N TYR A 82 14.26 15.15 8.22
CA TYR A 82 14.20 14.00 9.11
C TYR A 82 13.47 14.38 10.40
N THR A 83 12.47 13.58 10.75
CA THR A 83 11.69 13.75 11.99
C THR A 83 12.03 12.60 12.93
N GLU A 84 12.80 12.87 13.98
CA GLU A 84 13.30 11.84 14.89
C GLU A 84 12.18 11.03 15.56
N SER A 85 11.13 11.70 16.05
CA SER A 85 10.04 11.04 16.79
C SER A 85 9.26 10.02 15.96
N THR A 86 9.13 10.26 14.65
CA THR A 86 8.44 9.35 13.72
C THR A 86 9.42 8.51 12.91
N LYS A 87 10.72 8.81 13.00
CA LYS A 87 11.80 8.24 12.19
C LYS A 87 11.59 8.48 10.68
N GLU A 88 10.75 9.44 10.32
CA GLU A 88 10.41 9.71 8.92
C GLU A 88 11.50 10.54 8.26
N LEU A 89 12.01 10.03 7.15
CA LEU A 89 12.88 10.75 6.24
C LEU A 89 12.11 11.04 4.95
N THR A 90 12.03 12.31 4.61
CA THR A 90 11.28 12.82 3.46
C THR A 90 12.08 13.89 2.75
N LEU A 91 11.53 14.42 1.65
CA LEU A 91 12.06 15.63 1.05
C LEU A 91 11.45 16.87 1.67
N SER A 92 12.31 17.86 1.86
CA SER A 92 11.90 19.21 2.23
C SER A 92 11.21 19.90 1.05
N TYR A 93 10.71 21.11 1.29
CA TYR A 93 10.14 21.95 0.23
C TYR A 93 11.17 22.25 -0.88
N SER A 94 12.44 22.48 -0.54
CA SER A 94 13.49 22.72 -1.54
C SER A 94 13.73 21.49 -2.40
N GLY A 95 13.80 20.31 -1.78
CA GLY A 95 13.97 19.04 -2.50
C GLY A 95 12.81 18.74 -3.45
N LEU A 96 11.57 18.98 -3.02
CA LEU A 96 10.38 18.82 -3.86
C LEU A 96 10.39 19.75 -5.07
N ASN A 97 10.82 21.02 -4.90
CA ASN A 97 10.95 21.95 -6.00
C ASN A 97 11.96 21.47 -7.05
N LYS A 98 13.10 20.90 -6.63
CA LYS A 98 14.11 20.36 -7.55
C LYS A 98 13.58 19.14 -8.34
N ILE A 99 12.71 18.30 -7.75
CA ILE A 99 12.08 17.18 -8.49
C ILE A 99 11.12 17.66 -9.57
N SER A 100 10.36 18.73 -9.30
CA SER A 100 9.37 19.22 -10.26
C SER A 100 9.98 19.60 -11.62
N SER A 101 11.27 19.95 -11.62
CA SER A 101 12.08 20.23 -12.81
C SER A 101 12.84 19.03 -13.40
N ALA A 102 12.85 17.87 -12.73
CA ALA A 102 13.65 16.72 -13.11
C ALA A 102 12.88 15.68 -13.94
N SER A 103 13.49 15.24 -15.05
CA SER A 103 12.97 14.17 -15.89
C SER A 103 13.34 12.80 -15.32
N LEU A 104 12.66 12.38 -14.25
CA LEU A 104 12.79 11.04 -13.69
C LEU A 104 11.86 10.04 -14.40
N THR A 105 12.33 8.80 -14.54
CA THR A 105 11.58 7.65 -15.03
C THR A 105 10.70 7.11 -13.91
N ALA A 106 9.42 6.85 -14.19
CA ALA A 106 8.51 6.29 -13.19
C ALA A 106 9.00 4.90 -12.71
N LYS A 107 8.84 4.63 -11.41
CA LYS A 107 9.23 3.40 -10.70
C LYS A 107 10.73 3.07 -10.68
N GLN A 108 11.56 3.86 -11.36
CA GLN A 108 13.02 3.73 -11.24
C GLN A 108 13.47 4.18 -9.85
N LYS A 109 14.35 3.40 -9.23
CA LYS A 109 15.00 3.74 -7.96
C LYS A 109 16.26 4.55 -8.23
N TYR A 110 16.34 5.71 -7.60
CA TYR A 110 17.51 6.59 -7.62
C TYR A 110 18.13 6.60 -6.21
N PRO A 111 19.27 5.90 -5.98
CA PRO A 111 19.84 5.73 -4.65
C PRO A 111 20.65 6.97 -4.22
N TYR A 112 20.42 7.48 -3.03
CA TYR A 112 21.17 8.56 -2.39
C TYR A 112 21.72 8.06 -1.05
N THR A 113 22.98 8.36 -0.76
CA THR A 113 23.58 8.03 0.54
C THR A 113 23.53 9.26 1.43
N ILE A 114 22.77 9.16 2.51
CA ILE A 114 22.57 10.22 3.49
C ILE A 114 23.45 9.92 4.69
N LYS A 115 24.33 10.86 5.01
CA LYS A 115 25.15 10.80 6.23
C LYS A 115 24.40 11.47 7.36
N PHE A 116 23.97 10.67 8.32
CA PHE A 116 23.39 11.17 9.56
C PHE A 116 24.50 11.40 10.58
N LYS A 117 24.46 12.55 11.25
CA LYS A 117 25.36 12.90 12.34
C LYS A 117 24.58 12.94 13.65
N PHE A 118 25.10 12.17 14.60
CA PHE A 118 24.65 12.10 15.97
C PHE A 118 25.65 12.83 16.84
N THR A 119 25.16 13.65 17.77
CA THR A 119 25.98 14.37 18.75
C THR A 119 25.40 14.09 20.12
N ASP A 120 26.19 13.47 21.00
CA ASP A 120 25.84 13.35 22.41
C ASP A 120 25.95 14.72 23.09
N TYR A 121 24.96 15.12 23.88
CA TYR A 121 24.98 16.44 24.50
C TYR A 121 25.90 16.54 25.72
N ALA A 122 26.25 15.42 26.37
CA ALA A 122 27.02 15.42 27.60
C ALA A 122 28.53 15.34 27.33
N SER A 123 28.95 14.46 26.42
CA SER A 123 30.35 14.29 26.03
C SER A 123 30.75 15.10 24.80
N GLU A 124 29.77 15.63 24.06
CA GLU A 124 29.96 16.24 22.74
C GLU A 124 30.53 15.27 21.68
N ASP A 125 30.57 13.97 21.98
CA ASP A 125 31.03 12.95 21.04
C ASP A 125 30.07 12.87 19.85
N THR A 126 30.66 12.71 18.67
CA THR A 126 29.90 12.57 17.44
C THR A 126 30.05 11.19 16.81
N LYS A 127 28.96 10.67 16.25
CA LYS A 127 28.96 9.46 15.43
C LYS A 127 28.22 9.70 14.13
N ASN A 128 28.76 9.15 13.05
CA ASN A 128 28.15 9.23 11.74
C ASN A 128 27.67 7.87 11.29
N VAL A 129 26.50 7.84 10.67
CA VAL A 129 25.93 6.64 10.06
C VAL A 129 25.48 7.00 8.65
N ASP A 130 26.05 6.30 7.68
CA ASP A 130 25.64 6.43 6.28
C ASP A 130 24.46 5.50 6.00
N VAL A 131 23.41 6.06 5.41
CA VAL A 131 22.18 5.34 5.08
C VAL A 131 21.85 5.57 3.62
N THR A 132 21.77 4.50 2.83
CA THR A 132 21.29 4.59 1.45
C THR A 132 19.77 4.51 1.40
N VAL A 133 19.15 5.49 0.75
CA VAL A 133 17.71 5.56 0.47
C VAL A 133 17.47 5.71 -1.03
N ASN A 134 16.28 5.35 -1.50
CA ASN A 134 15.88 5.49 -2.90
C ASN A 134 14.81 6.56 -3.03
N LEU A 135 15.02 7.52 -3.92
CA LEU A 135 13.93 8.33 -4.46
C LEU A 135 13.28 7.60 -5.62
N ILE A 136 11.95 7.57 -5.64
CA ILE A 136 11.17 6.91 -6.68
C ILE A 136 10.10 7.87 -7.17
N LYS A 137 10.12 8.22 -8.46
CA LYS A 137 8.97 8.87 -9.08
C LYS A 137 7.84 7.85 -9.22
N ALA A 138 6.72 8.12 -8.59
CA ALA A 138 5.58 7.22 -8.61
C ALA A 138 4.96 7.12 -10.00
N GLN A 139 4.51 5.91 -10.37
CA GLN A 139 3.44 5.77 -11.33
C GLN A 139 2.12 6.09 -10.65
N ILE A 140 1.40 7.08 -11.17
CA ILE A 140 0.14 7.53 -10.59
C ILE A 140 -0.98 6.55 -10.99
N ILE A 141 -1.67 5.99 -9.99
CA ILE A 141 -2.87 5.20 -10.13
C ILE A 141 -4.05 6.15 -10.30
N THR A 142 -4.75 6.02 -11.42
CA THR A 142 -5.85 6.90 -11.80
C THR A 142 -7.20 6.23 -11.59
N LYS A 143 -8.29 7.00 -11.74
CA LYS A 143 -9.64 6.43 -11.79
C LYS A 143 -9.80 5.36 -12.88
N THR A 144 -9.11 5.51 -14.00
CA THR A 144 -9.18 4.56 -15.13
C THR A 144 -8.62 3.21 -14.71
N ASP A 145 -7.53 3.21 -13.95
CA ASP A 145 -6.93 1.99 -13.42
C ASP A 145 -7.88 1.28 -12.44
N ILE A 146 -8.60 2.04 -11.61
CA ILE A 146 -9.60 1.50 -10.69
C ILE A 146 -10.85 0.99 -11.42
N VAL A 147 -11.30 1.63 -12.50
CA VAL A 147 -12.35 1.11 -13.37
C VAL A 147 -11.91 -0.21 -14.01
N ASN A 148 -10.68 -0.27 -14.52
CA ASN A 148 -10.11 -1.48 -15.12
C ASN A 148 -9.96 -2.59 -14.08
N MET A 149 -9.61 -2.26 -12.84
CA MET A 149 -9.60 -3.20 -11.71
C MET A 149 -10.98 -3.84 -11.51
N MET A 150 -12.06 -3.06 -11.51
CA MET A 150 -13.43 -3.60 -11.39
C MET A 150 -13.87 -4.41 -12.62
N LYS A 151 -13.50 -3.99 -13.83
CA LYS A 151 -13.74 -4.75 -15.07
C LYS A 151 -13.01 -6.10 -15.10
N ASN A 152 -11.94 -6.24 -14.32
CA ASN A 152 -11.17 -7.48 -14.18
C ASN A 152 -11.43 -8.20 -12.85
N ALA A 153 -12.26 -7.65 -11.97
CA ALA A 153 -12.66 -8.31 -10.74
C ALA A 153 -13.48 -9.55 -11.09
N GLN A 154 -13.24 -10.67 -10.40
CA GLN A 154 -13.93 -11.92 -10.71
C GLN A 154 -14.15 -12.77 -9.47
N TYR A 155 -15.40 -13.15 -9.26
CA TYR A 155 -15.77 -14.08 -8.21
C TYR A 155 -16.99 -14.87 -8.63
N SER A 156 -16.99 -16.16 -8.28
CA SER A 156 -18.14 -17.01 -8.54
C SER A 156 -18.25 -18.07 -7.44
N GLU A 157 -19.46 -18.21 -6.90
CA GLU A 157 -19.89 -19.37 -6.11
C GLU A 157 -20.34 -20.55 -7.00
N THR A 158 -20.22 -20.39 -8.32
CA THR A 158 -20.30 -21.48 -9.30
C THR A 158 -18.90 -21.85 -9.78
N SER A 159 -18.78 -22.85 -10.65
CA SER A 159 -17.48 -23.34 -11.15
C SER A 159 -16.77 -22.36 -12.10
N THR A 160 -17.50 -21.46 -12.76
CA THR A 160 -16.93 -20.59 -13.81
C THR A 160 -16.72 -19.19 -13.28
N LYS A 161 -15.49 -18.67 -13.41
CA LYS A 161 -15.12 -17.28 -13.13
C LYS A 161 -14.99 -16.51 -14.44
N THR A 162 -15.47 -15.27 -14.47
CA THR A 162 -15.42 -14.40 -15.64
C THR A 162 -15.03 -13.00 -15.19
N ALA A 163 -14.11 -12.38 -15.93
CA ALA A 163 -13.68 -11.01 -15.67
C ALA A 163 -14.87 -10.05 -15.67
N GLY A 164 -14.93 -9.20 -14.65
CA GLY A 164 -15.99 -8.21 -14.44
C GLY A 164 -17.24 -8.78 -13.77
N LYS A 165 -17.29 -10.09 -13.47
CA LYS A 165 -18.48 -10.72 -12.91
C LYS A 165 -18.29 -11.14 -11.45
N ILE A 166 -19.25 -10.77 -10.63
CA ILE A 166 -19.39 -11.26 -9.25
C ILE A 166 -20.70 -12.05 -9.20
N ILE A 167 -20.59 -13.36 -8.94
CA ILE A 167 -21.71 -14.29 -9.00
C ILE A 167 -21.92 -14.92 -7.62
N PHE A 168 -23.11 -14.70 -7.06
CA PHE A 168 -23.55 -15.35 -5.84
C PHE A 168 -24.61 -16.40 -6.14
N SER A 169 -24.64 -17.48 -5.37
CA SER A 169 -25.62 -18.55 -5.53
C SER A 169 -26.26 -18.96 -4.20
N THR A 170 -27.51 -19.42 -4.28
CA THR A 170 -28.23 -20.09 -3.20
C THR A 170 -28.95 -21.29 -3.78
N GLY A 171 -28.38 -22.48 -3.59
CA GLY A 171 -28.78 -23.66 -4.35
C GLY A 171 -28.62 -23.42 -5.86
N ALA A 172 -29.69 -23.57 -6.62
CA ALA A 172 -29.70 -23.37 -8.06
C ALA A 172 -30.04 -21.91 -8.49
N SER A 173 -30.37 -21.02 -7.55
CA SER A 173 -30.61 -19.60 -7.84
C SER A 173 -29.30 -18.82 -7.89
N ILE A 174 -29.16 -17.94 -8.89
CA ILE A 174 -27.96 -17.15 -9.16
C ILE A 174 -28.32 -15.67 -9.26
N ALA A 175 -27.49 -14.84 -8.63
CA ALA A 175 -27.42 -13.40 -8.84
C ALA A 175 -26.06 -13.04 -9.45
N GLU A 176 -26.06 -12.52 -10.68
CA GLU A 176 -24.85 -12.11 -11.39
C GLU A 176 -24.79 -10.58 -11.47
N PHE A 177 -23.70 -10.00 -10.94
CA PHE A 177 -23.40 -8.58 -11.04
C PHE A 177 -22.29 -8.38 -12.06
N ASP A 178 -22.59 -7.64 -13.12
CA ASP A 178 -21.66 -7.38 -14.23
C ASP A 178 -21.08 -5.96 -14.14
N PHE A 179 -19.74 -5.89 -14.18
CA PHE A 179 -18.92 -4.68 -14.26
C PHE A 179 -18.06 -4.66 -15.53
N SER A 180 -18.10 -5.70 -16.37
CA SER A 180 -17.30 -5.83 -17.59
C SER A 180 -17.65 -4.73 -18.60
N THR A 181 -18.93 -4.38 -18.68
CA THR A 181 -19.46 -3.31 -19.52
C THR A 181 -20.14 -2.25 -18.65
N GLY A 182 -19.86 -0.97 -18.90
CA GLY A 182 -20.53 0.14 -18.20
C GLY A 182 -20.05 0.48 -16.78
N ALA A 183 -19.06 -0.23 -16.21
CA ALA A 183 -18.46 0.21 -14.95
C ALA A 183 -17.86 1.61 -15.07
N THR A 184 -18.35 2.52 -14.23
CA THR A 184 -17.87 3.90 -14.10
C THR A 184 -17.54 4.19 -12.65
N PHE A 185 -16.47 4.94 -12.41
CA PHE A 185 -16.08 5.33 -11.06
C PHE A 185 -16.78 6.65 -10.68
N SER A 186 -17.63 6.61 -9.67
CA SER A 186 -18.23 7.81 -9.09
C SER A 186 -17.35 8.39 -7.98
N SER A 187 -17.20 9.72 -7.97
CA SER A 187 -16.63 10.45 -6.85
C SER A 187 -17.57 10.48 -5.63
N SER A 188 -18.85 10.16 -5.79
CA SER A 188 -19.79 9.97 -4.68
C SER A 188 -19.77 8.53 -4.14
N THR A 189 -20.44 8.32 -3.01
CA THR A 189 -20.74 6.99 -2.46
C THR A 189 -22.12 6.54 -2.96
N PRO A 190 -22.26 5.35 -3.58
CA PRO A 190 -21.23 4.35 -3.84
C PRO A 190 -20.35 4.70 -5.05
N ASN A 191 -19.12 4.18 -5.09
CA ASN A 191 -18.18 4.44 -6.19
C ASN A 191 -18.49 3.61 -7.42
N PHE A 192 -18.96 2.37 -7.20
CA PHE A 192 -19.47 1.50 -8.25
C PHE A 192 -20.86 1.00 -7.86
N SER A 193 -21.70 0.75 -8.85
CA SER A 193 -23.00 0.13 -8.66
C SER A 193 -23.25 -0.88 -9.77
N SER A 194 -23.80 -2.04 -9.44
CA SER A 194 -24.27 -3.02 -10.42
C SER A 194 -25.58 -3.63 -9.96
N THR A 195 -26.47 -3.88 -10.91
CA THR A 195 -27.77 -4.50 -10.68
C THR A 195 -27.73 -5.93 -11.18
N ALA A 196 -28.19 -6.86 -10.34
CA ALA A 196 -28.12 -8.27 -10.64
C ALA A 196 -28.95 -8.64 -11.89
N SER A 197 -28.37 -9.50 -12.72
CA SER A 197 -29.12 -10.39 -13.60
C SER A 197 -29.44 -11.66 -12.82
N MET A 198 -30.71 -12.03 -12.76
CA MET A 198 -31.20 -13.12 -11.91
C MET A 198 -31.53 -14.36 -12.74
N THR A 199 -31.07 -15.52 -12.30
CA THR A 199 -31.62 -16.82 -12.70
C THR A 199 -32.14 -17.46 -11.43
N ALA A 200 -33.45 -17.39 -11.16
CA ALA A 200 -33.99 -17.95 -9.91
C ALA A 200 -34.84 -19.20 -10.14
N LEU A 201 -34.59 -20.20 -9.31
CA LEU A 201 -35.38 -21.42 -9.19
C LEU A 201 -35.98 -21.55 -7.77
N ALA A 202 -35.68 -20.60 -6.89
CA ALA A 202 -36.17 -20.44 -5.53
C ALA A 202 -35.92 -19.01 -5.01
N ASN A 203 -36.57 -18.64 -3.90
CA ASN A 203 -36.26 -17.41 -3.15
C ASN A 203 -34.80 -17.40 -2.70
N MET A 204 -34.18 -16.22 -2.69
CA MET A 204 -32.76 -16.04 -2.42
C MET A 204 -32.55 -15.06 -1.27
N THR A 205 -31.81 -15.50 -0.25
CA THR A 205 -31.37 -14.65 0.86
C THR A 205 -29.85 -14.61 0.86
N LEU A 206 -29.27 -13.43 0.70
CA LEU A 206 -27.83 -13.22 0.73
C LEU A 206 -27.40 -12.55 2.03
N ASN A 207 -26.58 -13.24 2.82
CA ASN A 207 -25.96 -12.64 4.00
C ASN A 207 -24.88 -11.63 3.58
N ALA A 208 -25.12 -10.35 3.82
CA ALA A 208 -24.25 -9.27 3.39
C ALA A 208 -22.85 -9.38 4.01
N SER A 209 -22.76 -9.66 5.32
CA SER A 209 -21.47 -9.78 6.00
C SER A 209 -20.61 -10.89 5.41
N SER A 210 -21.20 -12.05 5.09
CA SER A 210 -20.48 -13.15 4.43
C SER A 210 -20.06 -12.79 2.99
N LYS A 211 -20.85 -11.98 2.27
CA LYS A 211 -20.51 -11.56 0.90
C LYS A 211 -19.45 -10.47 0.82
N ALA A 212 -19.15 -9.76 1.92
CA ALA A 212 -18.07 -8.77 1.95
C ALA A 212 -16.71 -9.39 1.56
N PHE A 213 -16.39 -10.58 2.10
CA PHE A 213 -15.21 -11.33 1.70
C PHE A 213 -15.23 -11.67 0.20
N SER A 214 -16.37 -12.10 -0.34
CA SER A 214 -16.50 -12.47 -1.74
C SER A 214 -16.23 -11.29 -2.68
N VAL A 215 -16.75 -10.10 -2.36
CA VAL A 215 -16.49 -8.86 -3.12
C VAL A 215 -15.01 -8.45 -3.03
N ALA A 216 -14.43 -8.50 -1.82
CA ALA A 216 -13.01 -8.22 -1.62
C ALA A 216 -12.11 -9.20 -2.39
N ASN A 217 -12.43 -10.49 -2.34
CA ASN A 217 -11.72 -11.50 -3.11
C ASN A 217 -11.84 -11.27 -4.62
N ALA A 218 -13.01 -10.85 -5.12
CA ALA A 218 -13.18 -10.51 -6.53
C ALA A 218 -12.16 -9.46 -6.98
N ILE A 219 -12.01 -8.39 -6.20
CA ILE A 219 -11.04 -7.30 -6.47
C ILE A 219 -9.62 -7.82 -6.34
N ALA A 220 -9.32 -8.60 -5.29
CA ALA A 220 -7.97 -9.14 -5.04
C ALA A 220 -7.48 -10.05 -6.19
N GLN A 221 -8.40 -10.65 -6.95
CA GLN A 221 -8.05 -11.45 -8.12
C GLN A 221 -7.68 -10.63 -9.36
N SER A 222 -8.09 -9.36 -9.44
CA SER A 222 -7.77 -8.49 -10.58
C SER A 222 -6.25 -8.27 -10.72
N THR A 223 -5.79 -8.09 -11.95
CA THR A 223 -4.37 -7.82 -12.22
C THR A 223 -3.95 -6.48 -11.64
N GLN A 224 -4.82 -5.47 -11.70
CA GLN A 224 -4.57 -4.13 -11.17
C GLN A 224 -4.39 -4.15 -9.65
N PHE A 225 -5.22 -4.88 -8.91
CA PHE A 225 -5.03 -4.97 -7.45
C PHE A 225 -3.68 -5.61 -7.10
N LYS A 226 -3.36 -6.72 -7.79
CA LYS A 226 -2.07 -7.43 -7.69
C LYS A 226 -0.89 -6.54 -8.01
N GLU A 227 -1.02 -5.68 -9.00
CA GLU A 227 0.03 -4.77 -9.42
C GLU A 227 0.24 -3.62 -8.42
N TYR A 228 -0.85 -3.02 -7.92
CA TYR A 228 -0.79 -1.74 -7.21
C TYR A 228 -0.80 -1.83 -5.69
N PHE A 229 -1.50 -2.80 -5.11
CA PHE A 229 -1.82 -2.81 -3.67
C PHE A 229 -1.32 -4.08 -2.97
N GLY A 230 -1.46 -5.26 -3.61
CA GLY A 230 -1.12 -6.54 -2.98
C GLY A 230 -1.86 -7.70 -3.62
N SER A 231 -1.74 -8.90 -3.07
CA SER A 231 -2.35 -10.11 -3.65
C SER A 231 -3.24 -10.89 -2.67
N SER A 232 -3.37 -10.41 -1.42
CA SER A 232 -4.08 -11.11 -0.36
C SER A 232 -5.19 -10.26 0.23
N VAL A 233 -6.38 -10.83 0.30
CA VAL A 233 -7.53 -10.22 0.99
C VAL A 233 -7.21 -9.99 2.48
N PHE A 234 -6.47 -10.90 3.12
CA PHE A 234 -6.23 -10.85 4.56
C PHE A 234 -5.16 -9.82 4.95
N SER A 235 -4.08 -9.72 4.18
CA SER A 235 -2.96 -8.83 4.52
C SER A 235 -3.03 -7.47 3.85
N ASP A 236 -3.70 -7.34 2.70
CA ASP A 236 -3.66 -6.13 1.87
C ASP A 236 -5.01 -5.40 1.79
N MET A 237 -6.09 -6.01 2.29
CA MET A 237 -7.41 -5.39 2.40
C MET A 237 -7.93 -5.41 3.84
N ASP A 238 -8.80 -4.45 4.10
CA ASP A 238 -9.66 -4.39 5.26
C ASP A 238 -11.10 -4.30 4.73
N TYR A 239 -11.74 -5.46 4.65
CA TYR A 239 -13.07 -5.65 4.06
C TYR A 239 -14.18 -5.77 5.10
N ASP A 240 -13.81 -5.90 6.38
CA ASP A 240 -14.70 -6.19 7.50
C ASP A 240 -14.68 -5.11 8.60
N SER A 241 -13.81 -4.09 8.52
CA SER A 241 -13.87 -2.94 9.45
C SER A 241 -15.12 -2.09 9.32
N THR A 242 -15.86 -2.21 8.21
CA THR A 242 -17.09 -1.45 7.98
C THR A 242 -18.19 -2.43 7.60
N ALA A 243 -19.20 -2.56 8.45
CA ALA A 243 -20.34 -3.42 8.18
C ALA A 243 -21.04 -3.00 6.88
N PRO A 244 -21.46 -3.96 6.02
CA PRO A 244 -22.25 -3.63 4.84
C PRO A 244 -23.55 -2.91 5.20
N SER A 245 -23.93 -1.93 4.38
CA SER A 245 -25.17 -1.17 4.57
C SER A 245 -26.27 -1.72 3.65
N ILE A 246 -27.40 -2.13 4.24
CA ILE A 246 -28.54 -2.70 3.52
C ILE A 246 -29.69 -1.70 3.47
N SER A 247 -30.25 -1.49 2.28
CA SER A 247 -31.55 -0.82 2.07
C SER A 247 -32.53 -1.88 1.58
N SER A 248 -33.32 -2.45 2.50
CA SER A 248 -34.19 -3.59 2.23
C SER A 248 -35.33 -3.25 1.25
N ASP A 249 -35.88 -2.04 1.34
CA ASP A 249 -36.87 -1.45 0.44
C ASP A 249 -36.38 -1.36 -1.01
N LYS A 250 -35.07 -1.09 -1.20
CA LYS A 250 -34.44 -0.94 -2.51
C LYS A 250 -33.67 -2.18 -2.96
N LYS A 251 -33.61 -3.22 -2.13
CA LYS A 251 -32.82 -4.44 -2.37
C LYS A 251 -31.34 -4.13 -2.63
N GLU A 252 -30.82 -3.07 -2.04
CA GLU A 252 -29.43 -2.61 -2.20
C GLU A 252 -28.59 -3.08 -1.02
N CYS A 253 -27.36 -3.53 -1.30
CA CYS A 253 -26.32 -3.69 -0.29
C CYS A 253 -25.05 -2.96 -0.75
N THR A 254 -24.50 -2.11 0.10
CA THR A 254 -23.26 -1.38 -0.17
C THR A 254 -22.13 -1.93 0.71
N PHE A 255 -21.05 -2.35 0.05
CA PHE A 255 -19.83 -2.85 0.67
C PHE A 255 -18.77 -1.74 0.66
N THR A 256 -17.96 -1.66 1.72
CA THR A 256 -16.83 -0.74 1.82
C THR A 256 -15.56 -1.54 2.04
N ILE A 257 -14.59 -1.40 1.14
CA ILE A 257 -13.33 -2.18 1.18
C ILE A 257 -12.16 -1.21 1.18
N LYS A 258 -11.39 -1.18 2.26
CA LYS A 258 -10.20 -0.33 2.39
C LYS A 258 -8.97 -1.10 1.94
N PHE A 259 -8.09 -0.45 1.19
CA PHE A 259 -6.80 -1.02 0.80
C PHE A 259 -5.75 -0.62 1.83
N LYS A 260 -5.03 -1.58 2.41
CA LYS A 260 -4.14 -1.30 3.54
C LYS A 260 -2.87 -0.53 3.17
N LYS A 261 -2.46 -0.60 1.90
CA LYS A 261 -1.23 0.04 1.41
C LYS A 261 -1.26 0.23 -0.10
N VAL A 262 -0.39 1.11 -0.59
CA VAL A 262 0.02 1.19 -2.00
C VAL A 262 1.44 0.65 -2.10
N LYS A 263 1.75 -0.15 -3.12
CA LYS A 263 3.11 -0.68 -3.32
C LYS A 263 4.09 0.45 -3.64
N SER A 264 5.33 0.27 -3.18
CA SER A 264 6.44 1.19 -3.48
C SER A 264 6.54 1.47 -4.98
N GLY A 265 6.75 2.75 -5.33
CA GLY A 265 6.77 3.23 -6.71
C GLY A 265 5.40 3.50 -7.34
N TYR A 266 4.30 3.31 -6.61
CA TYR A 266 2.98 3.79 -7.02
C TYR A 266 2.44 4.83 -6.04
N ALA A 267 1.54 5.68 -6.52
CA ALA A 267 0.80 6.63 -5.70
C ALA A 267 -0.61 6.83 -6.24
N LEU A 268 -1.56 7.17 -5.37
CA LEU A 268 -2.94 7.42 -5.78
C LEU A 268 -3.10 8.84 -6.34
N SER A 269 -3.85 9.00 -7.42
CA SER A 269 -4.32 10.32 -7.83
C SER A 269 -5.31 10.89 -6.81
N SER A 270 -5.52 12.20 -6.84
CA SER A 270 -6.48 12.87 -5.94
C SER A 270 -7.91 12.33 -6.07
N GLU A 271 -8.30 11.85 -7.25
CA GLU A 271 -9.64 11.28 -7.51
C GLU A 271 -9.88 9.96 -6.77
N VAL A 272 -8.82 9.24 -6.42
CA VAL A 272 -8.87 7.90 -5.81
C VAL A 272 -8.06 7.81 -4.52
N SER A 273 -7.59 8.94 -3.99
CA SER A 273 -6.75 9.02 -2.78
C SER A 273 -7.41 8.41 -1.53
N ARG A 274 -8.75 8.34 -1.52
CA ARG A 274 -9.53 7.79 -0.42
C ARG A 274 -9.46 6.26 -0.28
N LEU A 275 -8.93 5.54 -1.26
CA LEU A 275 -8.94 4.06 -1.27
C LEU A 275 -8.23 3.44 -0.06
N THR A 276 -7.22 4.11 0.49
CA THR A 276 -6.48 3.65 1.67
C THR A 276 -7.01 4.20 2.99
N THR A 277 -8.01 5.09 2.95
CA THR A 277 -8.57 5.73 4.15
C THR A 277 -10.04 5.35 4.35
N SER A 278 -10.94 5.89 3.51
CA SER A 278 -12.38 5.58 3.58
C SER A 278 -12.78 4.37 2.74
N GLY A 279 -11.89 3.90 1.86
CA GLY A 279 -12.08 2.70 1.06
C GLY A 279 -12.89 2.88 -0.23
N LEU A 280 -12.94 1.81 -1.01
CA LEU A 280 -13.76 1.65 -2.20
C LEU A 280 -15.16 1.19 -1.81
N THR A 281 -16.19 1.86 -2.32
CA THR A 281 -17.59 1.50 -2.06
C THR A 281 -18.26 0.90 -3.28
N ILE A 282 -18.89 -0.26 -3.11
CA ILE A 282 -19.53 -1.03 -4.19
C ILE A 282 -20.96 -1.34 -3.76
N ARG A 283 -21.93 -0.87 -4.54
CA ARG A 283 -23.35 -1.19 -4.35
C ARG A 283 -23.77 -2.32 -5.27
N LEU A 284 -24.38 -3.34 -4.70
CA LEU A 284 -24.98 -4.46 -5.42
C LEU A 284 -26.50 -4.44 -5.19
N ILE A 285 -27.26 -4.42 -6.28
CA ILE A 285 -28.72 -4.28 -6.26
C ILE A 285 -29.36 -5.59 -6.73
N LEU A 286 -30.10 -6.28 -5.86
CA LEU A 286 -30.83 -7.48 -6.22
C LEU A 286 -32.12 -7.13 -6.98
N LYS A 287 -32.60 -8.08 -7.79
CA LYS A 287 -33.90 -8.00 -8.46
C LYS A 287 -34.73 -9.22 -8.10
N ASP A 288 -36.04 -9.06 -8.16
CA ASP A 288 -36.95 -10.20 -8.22
C ASP A 288 -36.92 -10.80 -9.62
N SER A 289 -37.35 -12.05 -9.71
CA SER A 289 -37.40 -12.76 -10.99
C SER A 289 -38.69 -13.56 -11.12
N THR A 290 -39.11 -13.74 -12.36
CA THR A 290 -40.29 -14.53 -12.68
C THR A 290 -39.88 -15.62 -13.65
N VAL A 291 -40.08 -16.88 -13.27
CA VAL A 291 -39.80 -18.04 -14.12
C VAL A 291 -41.05 -18.91 -14.21
N SER A 292 -41.54 -19.13 -15.43
CA SER A 292 -42.75 -19.91 -15.70
C SER A 292 -43.97 -19.47 -14.87
N GLY A 293 -44.15 -18.16 -14.70
CA GLY A 293 -45.25 -17.56 -13.94
C GLY A 293 -45.11 -17.58 -12.42
N LYS A 294 -44.02 -18.14 -11.88
CA LYS A 294 -43.70 -18.09 -10.45
C LYS A 294 -42.74 -16.94 -10.16
N ASN A 295 -43.07 -16.13 -9.14
CA ASN A 295 -42.22 -15.04 -8.69
C ASN A 295 -41.30 -15.51 -7.56
N TYR A 296 -40.01 -15.21 -7.69
CA TYR A 296 -38.99 -15.48 -6.69
C TYR A 296 -38.41 -14.17 -6.20
N THR A 297 -38.35 -14.04 -4.88
CA THR A 297 -37.83 -12.86 -4.20
C THR A 297 -36.36 -13.04 -3.88
N ALA A 298 -35.56 -12.01 -4.14
CA ALA A 298 -34.20 -11.92 -3.66
C ALA A 298 -34.07 -10.78 -2.63
N ILE A 299 -33.42 -11.08 -1.50
CA ILE A 299 -33.18 -10.12 -0.41
C ILE A 299 -31.75 -10.19 0.13
N TRP A 300 -31.30 -9.06 0.66
CA TRP A 300 -30.12 -8.96 1.52
C TRP A 300 -30.52 -9.14 2.98
N GLN A 301 -29.67 -9.80 3.76
CA GLN A 301 -29.79 -9.97 5.20
C GLN A 301 -28.48 -9.66 5.91
#